data_AF-A0A3A5SAZ3-F1
#
_entry.id   AF-A0A3A5SAZ3-F1
#
_cell.length_a   1.000
_cell.length_b   1.000
_cell.length_c   1.000
_cell.angle_alpha   90.00
_cell.angle_beta   90.00
_cell.angle_gamma   90.00
#
_symmetry.space_group_name_H-M   'P 1'
#
loop_
_entity.id
_entity.type
_entity.pdbx_description
1 polymer ?
#
loop_
_entity_poly.entity_id
_entity_poly.type
_entity_poly.pdbx_seq_one_letter_code
_entity_poly.pdbx_strand_id
1 'polypeptide(L)'
;MKTLLVLFLFLLSLLSCQDTNRSGKDVSEDMEEPVDTTPKATAIFWVDKDKDYQAKKKDGPLSLRTVKARVEIDSLGKVNLLAYTKPQSQRIKSYLQYRLEVFRVKKVMLDSGFVKPGVQYVQLRYLPGKLDAHHR
;
A
#
# COMPACT_ATOMS: atom_id res chain seq x y z
N MET A 1 -30.50 -22.28 40.96
CA MET A 1 -29.98 -23.18 39.90
C MET A 1 -29.73 -22.42 38.58
N LYS A 2 -29.01 -21.28 38.60
CA LYS A 2 -28.72 -20.49 37.37
C LYS A 2 -27.24 -20.15 37.25
N THR A 3 -26.57 -19.91 38.38
CA THR A 3 -25.12 -19.73 38.49
C THR A 3 -24.32 -21.00 38.19
N LEU A 4 -24.87 -22.18 38.49
CA LEU A 4 -24.22 -23.47 38.19
C LEU A 4 -24.14 -23.76 36.68
N LEU A 5 -25.13 -23.28 35.90
CA LEU A 5 -25.20 -23.49 34.45
C LEU A 5 -24.19 -22.60 33.69
N VAL A 6 -23.91 -21.39 34.21
CA VAL A 6 -22.92 -20.47 33.65
C VAL A 6 -21.49 -20.97 33.85
N LEU A 7 -21.20 -21.56 35.02
CA LEU A 7 -19.92 -22.21 35.30
C LEU A 7 -19.68 -23.44 34.39
N PHE A 8 -20.73 -24.23 34.13
CA PHE A 8 -20.65 -25.40 33.25
C PHE A 8 -20.35 -25.02 31.78
N LEU A 9 -20.97 -23.95 31.27
CA LEU A 9 -20.70 -23.41 29.93
C LEU A 9 -19.26 -22.89 29.78
N PHE A 10 -18.69 -22.28 30.83
CA PHE A 10 -17.31 -21.79 30.81
C PHE A 10 -16.26 -22.90 30.77
N LEU A 11 -16.49 -24.04 31.45
CA LEU A 11 -15.59 -25.19 31.41
C LEU A 11 -15.55 -25.88 30.03
N LEU A 12 -16.69 -25.94 29.32
CA LEU A 12 -16.77 -26.55 27.99
C LEU A 12 -15.94 -25.79 26.94
N SER A 13 -15.82 -24.47 27.07
CA SER A 13 -14.97 -23.64 26.20
C SER A 13 -13.46 -23.87 26.38
N LEU A 14 -13.01 -24.44 27.50
CA LEU A 14 -11.58 -24.71 27.75
C LEU A 14 -11.14 -26.10 27.27
N LEU A 15 -12.06 -27.04 27.06
CA LEU A 15 -11.76 -28.37 26.51
C LEU A 15 -11.72 -28.41 24.97
N SER A 16 -12.23 -27.39 24.27
CA SER A 16 -12.24 -27.35 22.80
C SER A 16 -10.91 -26.90 22.17
N CYS A 17 -9.88 -26.63 22.97
CA CYS A 17 -8.55 -26.25 22.51
C CYS A 17 -7.50 -27.36 22.75
N GLN A 18 -7.89 -28.62 22.60
CA GLN A 18 -6.93 -29.73 22.54
C GLN A 18 -6.66 -30.14 21.09
N ASP A 19 -5.46 -29.77 20.63
CA ASP A 19 -4.59 -30.51 19.74
C ASP A 19 -5.23 -31.52 18.77
N THR A 20 -5.39 -31.11 17.51
CA THR A 20 -5.37 -32.06 16.40
C THR A 20 -3.91 -32.35 16.01
N ASN A 21 -3.17 -33.02 16.89
CA ASN A 21 -1.89 -33.61 16.52
C ASN A 21 -2.16 -34.95 15.81
N ARG A 22 -2.19 -34.92 14.47
CA ARG A 22 -1.99 -36.12 13.64
C ARG A 22 -0.82 -35.90 12.68
N SER A 23 0.34 -36.34 13.17
CA SER A 23 1.43 -37.04 12.49
C SER A 23 1.54 -36.87 10.96
N GLY A 24 2.61 -36.20 10.55
CA GLY A 24 3.04 -36.08 9.16
C GLY A 24 4.47 -35.57 9.06
N LYS A 25 5.43 -36.44 9.40
CA LYS A 25 6.75 -36.59 8.73
C LYS A 25 7.62 -35.34 8.53
N ASP A 26 8.58 -35.18 9.43
CA ASP A 26 9.97 -34.75 9.23
C ASP A 26 10.31 -34.14 7.85
N VAL A 27 10.23 -32.81 7.75
CA VAL A 27 11.18 -31.94 7.06
C VAL A 27 11.18 -30.64 7.87
N SER A 28 12.20 -30.41 8.68
CA SER A 28 12.49 -29.08 9.22
C SER A 28 13.06 -28.23 8.07
N GLU A 29 12.18 -27.81 7.17
CA GLU A 29 12.47 -26.69 6.29
C GLU A 29 12.39 -25.44 7.17
N ASP A 30 13.58 -24.91 7.45
CA ASP A 30 13.80 -23.61 8.04
C ASP A 30 12.99 -22.58 7.23
N MET A 31 11.78 -22.27 7.71
CA MET A 31 10.92 -21.24 7.14
C MET A 31 11.53 -19.89 7.51
N GLU A 32 12.64 -19.53 6.85
CA GLU A 32 13.07 -18.15 6.79
C GLU A 32 11.93 -17.36 6.15
N GLU A 33 11.13 -16.66 6.95
CA GLU A 33 10.23 -15.65 6.41
C GLU A 33 11.09 -14.69 5.57
N PRO A 34 10.79 -14.51 4.27
CA PRO A 34 11.60 -13.67 3.42
C PRO A 34 11.60 -12.25 3.98
N VAL A 35 12.73 -11.86 4.56
CA VAL A 35 12.91 -10.53 5.15
C VAL A 35 12.62 -9.50 4.05
N ASP A 36 11.58 -8.68 4.24
CA ASP A 36 11.24 -7.61 3.29
C ASP A 36 12.32 -6.52 3.33
N THR A 37 13.35 -6.69 2.51
CA THR A 37 14.44 -5.75 2.32
C THR A 37 14.02 -4.51 1.50
N THR A 38 12.75 -4.42 1.08
CA THR A 38 12.29 -3.31 0.25
C THR A 38 12.34 -1.99 1.05
N PRO A 39 13.05 -0.96 0.56
CA PRO A 39 13.15 0.33 1.25
C PRO A 39 11.78 0.90 1.64
N LYS A 40 11.68 1.46 2.85
CA LYS A 40 10.44 2.10 3.32
C LYS A 40 10.14 3.35 2.50
N ALA A 41 8.86 3.55 2.18
CA ALA A 41 8.43 4.77 1.50
C ALA A 41 8.41 5.94 2.49
N THR A 42 8.92 7.09 2.04
CA THR A 42 9.00 8.35 2.80
C THR A 42 7.73 9.18 2.68
N ALA A 43 7.00 9.04 1.57
CA ALA A 43 5.76 9.74 1.29
C ALA A 43 4.81 8.91 0.40
N ILE A 44 3.53 9.27 0.41
CA ILE A 44 2.51 8.72 -0.49
C ILE A 44 2.01 9.84 -1.41
N PHE A 45 2.24 9.70 -2.71
CA PHE A 45 1.79 10.62 -3.73
C PHE A 45 0.55 10.11 -4.41
N TRP A 46 -0.54 10.86 -4.25
CA TRP A 46 -1.80 10.60 -4.92
C TRP A 46 -1.78 11.31 -6.26
N VAL A 47 -1.32 10.60 -7.28
CA VAL A 47 -1.07 11.20 -8.60
C VAL A 47 -2.37 11.53 -9.35
N ASP A 48 -3.48 10.90 -8.95
CA ASP A 48 -4.82 11.09 -9.53
C ASP A 48 -5.76 11.89 -8.62
N LYS A 49 -5.22 12.72 -7.72
CA LYS A 49 -6.06 13.47 -6.80
C LYS A 49 -7.04 14.36 -7.56
N ASP A 50 -8.27 13.89 -7.65
CA ASP A 50 -9.40 14.60 -8.27
C ASP A 50 -10.18 15.37 -7.20
N LYS A 51 -10.74 16.53 -7.54
CA LYS A 51 -11.65 17.25 -6.61
C LYS A 51 -12.92 16.43 -6.37
N ASP A 52 -13.32 15.64 -7.37
CA ASP A 52 -14.46 14.73 -7.32
C ASP A 52 -14.20 13.46 -6.52
N TYR A 53 -12.97 13.26 -6.01
CA TYR A 53 -12.62 12.13 -5.14
C TYR A 53 -13.57 12.00 -3.96
N GLN A 54 -13.97 13.13 -3.36
CA GLN A 54 -14.89 13.16 -2.22
C GLN A 54 -16.34 12.86 -2.64
N ALA A 55 -16.73 13.23 -3.86
CA ALA A 55 -18.05 12.92 -4.39
C ALA A 55 -18.17 11.42 -4.70
N LYS A 56 -17.19 10.83 -5.38
CA LYS A 56 -17.18 9.40 -5.76
C LYS A 56 -17.04 8.43 -4.58
N LYS A 57 -16.56 8.92 -3.43
CA LYS A 57 -16.53 8.14 -2.19
C LYS A 57 -17.94 7.81 -1.67
N LYS A 58 -18.95 8.59 -2.06
CA LYS A 58 -20.36 8.34 -1.70
C LYS A 58 -20.95 7.11 -2.42
N ASP A 59 -20.38 6.74 -3.57
CA ASP A 59 -20.85 5.64 -4.42
C ASP A 59 -20.18 4.28 -4.07
N GLY A 60 -19.33 4.24 -3.05
CA GLY A 60 -18.67 3.04 -2.55
C GLY A 60 -17.14 3.13 -2.48
N PRO A 61 -16.45 2.03 -2.06
CA PRO A 61 -15.01 2.01 -1.94
C PRO A 61 -14.31 2.17 -3.30
N LEU A 62 -13.47 3.20 -3.42
CA LEU A 62 -12.64 3.39 -4.61
C LEU A 62 -11.54 2.32 -4.66
N SER A 63 -11.44 1.63 -5.80
CA SER A 63 -10.29 0.76 -6.08
C SER A 63 -9.04 1.63 -6.25
N LEU A 64 -8.13 1.58 -5.29
CA LEU A 64 -6.86 2.29 -5.32
C LEU A 64 -5.72 1.29 -5.51
N ARG A 65 -4.83 1.58 -6.44
CA ARG A 65 -3.59 0.81 -6.61
C ARG A 65 -2.39 1.65 -6.20
N THR A 66 -1.36 0.97 -5.69
CA THR A 66 -0.14 1.62 -5.19
C THR A 66 1.08 0.95 -5.82
N VAL A 67 2.04 1.76 -6.23
CA VAL A 67 3.35 1.33 -6.74
C VAL A 67 4.43 2.01 -5.94
N LYS A 68 5.41 1.26 -5.44
CA LYS A 68 6.58 1.85 -4.77
C LYS A 68 7.67 2.13 -5.81
N ALA A 69 8.25 3.33 -5.73
CA ALA A 69 9.22 3.81 -6.69
C ALA A 69 10.31 4.64 -6.02
N ARG A 70 11.52 4.57 -6.56
CA ARG A 70 12.61 5.51 -6.30
C ARG A 70 12.40 6.73 -7.19
N VAL A 71 12.36 7.90 -6.58
CA VAL A 71 12.15 9.18 -7.27
C VAL A 71 13.17 10.20 -6.81
N GLU A 72 13.42 11.20 -7.64
CA GLU A 72 14.07 12.44 -7.25
C GLU A 72 13.03 13.55 -7.16
N ILE A 73 13.07 14.31 -6.08
CA ILE A 73 12.21 15.48 -5.88
C ILE A 73 13.08 16.73 -5.89
N ASP A 74 12.85 17.65 -6.80
CA ASP A 74 13.59 18.90 -6.82
C ASP A 74 13.04 19.92 -5.80
N SER A 75 13.75 21.05 -5.64
CA SER A 75 13.34 22.13 -4.75
C SER A 75 12.06 22.85 -5.19
N LEU A 76 11.61 22.64 -6.43
CA LEU A 76 10.36 23.17 -6.98
C LEU A 76 9.19 22.17 -6.85
N GLY A 77 9.46 20.97 -6.33
CA GLY A 77 8.48 19.90 -6.14
C GLY A 77 8.21 19.05 -7.39
N LYS A 78 8.99 19.18 -8.46
CA LYS A 78 8.95 18.22 -9.58
C LYS A 78 9.41 16.85 -9.09
N VAL A 79 8.72 15.82 -9.54
CA VAL A 79 9.03 14.43 -9.18
C VAL A 79 9.49 13.69 -10.42
N ASN A 80 10.77 13.34 -10.47
CA ASN A 80 11.35 12.54 -11.53
C ASN A 80 11.36 11.07 -11.11
N LEU A 81 10.73 10.21 -11.89
CA LEU A 81 10.75 8.77 -11.66
C LEU A 81 12.12 8.19 -12.06
N LEU A 82 12.79 7.50 -11.13
CA LEU A 82 14.10 6.88 -11.39
C LEU A 82 13.97 5.37 -11.62
N ALA A 83 13.25 4.68 -10.72
CA ALA A 83 13.06 3.24 -10.82
C ALA A 83 11.81 2.78 -10.07
N TYR A 84 11.22 1.67 -10.50
CA TYR A 84 10.21 0.94 -9.74
C TYR A 84 10.88 -0.08 -8.83
N THR A 85 10.36 -0.30 -7.62
CA THR A 85 10.92 -1.34 -6.72
C THR A 85 10.55 -2.75 -7.16
N LYS A 86 9.46 -2.89 -7.92
CA LYS A 86 9.00 -4.14 -8.52
C LYS A 86 8.68 -3.91 -9.99
N PRO A 87 8.90 -4.90 -10.88
CA PRO A 87 8.51 -4.78 -12.29
C PRO A 87 7.05 -4.36 -12.43
N GLN A 88 6.79 -3.43 -13.36
CA GLN A 88 5.46 -2.94 -13.69
C GLN A 88 5.16 -3.18 -15.16
N SER A 89 3.89 -3.36 -15.52
CA SER A 89 3.49 -3.46 -16.94
C SER A 89 3.76 -2.14 -17.67
N GLN A 90 4.01 -2.21 -18.99
CA GLN A 90 4.29 -1.03 -19.81
C GLN A 90 3.17 0.02 -19.72
N ARG A 91 1.93 -0.46 -19.59
CA ARG A 91 0.75 0.37 -19.40
C ARG A 91 0.80 1.22 -18.13
N ILE A 92 1.18 0.61 -17.00
CA ILE A 92 1.34 1.32 -15.73
C ILE A 92 2.52 2.30 -15.82
N LYS A 93 3.63 1.88 -16.44
CA LYS A 93 4.82 2.73 -16.59
C LYS A 93 4.49 4.03 -17.32
N SER A 94 3.86 3.92 -18.49
CA SER A 94 3.50 5.06 -19.34
C SER A 94 2.54 6.02 -18.63
N TYR A 95 1.54 5.48 -17.95
CA TYR A 95 0.56 6.28 -17.22
C TYR A 95 1.18 7.04 -16.05
N LEU A 96 1.95 6.37 -15.20
CA LEU A 96 2.57 7.03 -14.05
C LEU A 96 3.59 8.08 -14.47
N GLN A 97 4.32 7.85 -15.56
CA GLN A 97 5.22 8.84 -16.15
C GLN A 97 4.46 10.11 -16.55
N TYR A 98 3.39 9.98 -17.34
CA TYR A 98 2.52 11.11 -17.72
C TYR A 98 1.96 11.86 -16.50
N ARG A 99 1.45 11.14 -15.49
CA ARG A 99 0.91 11.79 -14.29
C ARG A 99 1.98 12.53 -13.50
N LEU A 100 3.22 12.02 -13.45
CA LEU A 100 4.32 12.67 -12.74
C LEU A 100 4.86 13.91 -13.47
N GLU A 101 4.72 14.00 -14.79
CA GLU A 101 5.09 15.21 -15.55
C GLU A 101 4.34 16.45 -15.06
N VAL A 102 3.05 16.30 -14.76
CA VAL A 102 2.19 17.39 -14.25
C VAL A 102 2.10 17.44 -12.73
N PHE A 103 2.41 16.35 -12.04
CA PHE A 103 2.36 16.31 -10.58
C PHE A 103 3.45 17.19 -9.98
N ARG A 104 3.08 18.01 -8.99
CA ARG A 104 4.02 18.81 -8.20
C ARG A 104 3.74 18.61 -6.72
N VAL A 105 4.79 18.33 -5.96
CA VAL A 105 4.76 18.42 -4.50
C VAL A 105 4.51 19.88 -4.14
N LYS A 106 3.52 20.14 -3.29
CA LYS A 106 3.18 21.50 -2.91
C LYS A 106 4.33 22.12 -2.12
N LYS A 107 4.64 23.40 -2.41
CA LYS A 107 5.68 24.15 -1.71
C LYS A 107 5.53 24.10 -0.18
N VAL A 108 4.30 24.20 0.34
CA VAL A 108 4.03 24.08 1.80
C VAL A 108 4.51 22.75 2.39
N MET A 109 4.49 21.65 1.63
CA MET A 109 4.97 20.34 2.09
C MET A 109 6.50 20.26 2.07
N LEU A 110 7.15 21.00 1.17
CA LEU A 110 8.60 21.13 1.10
C LEU A 110 9.12 22.05 2.20
N ASP A 111 8.53 23.25 2.32
CA ASP A 111 8.89 24.27 3.31
C ASP A 111 8.71 23.76 4.75
N SER A 112 7.70 22.91 5.00
CA SER A 112 7.49 22.30 6.32
C SER A 112 8.42 21.11 6.61
N GLY A 113 9.22 20.67 5.64
CA GLY A 113 10.05 19.48 5.74
C GLY A 113 9.28 18.15 5.75
N PHE A 114 7.97 18.17 5.48
CA PHE A 114 7.14 16.96 5.41
C PHE A 114 7.54 16.08 4.22
N VAL A 115 7.89 16.69 3.10
CA VAL A 115 8.57 16.04 1.98
C VAL A 115 9.90 16.73 1.78
N LYS A 116 10.99 15.95 1.77
CA LYS A 116 12.34 16.46 1.52
C LYS A 116 12.69 16.37 0.03
N PRO A 117 13.33 17.39 -0.55
CA PRO A 117 14.00 17.26 -1.84
C PRO A 117 15.10 16.19 -1.80
N GLY A 118 15.50 15.74 -2.99
CA GLY A 118 16.50 14.70 -3.19
C GLY A 118 15.90 13.34 -3.54
N VAL A 119 16.75 12.32 -3.51
CA VAL A 119 16.38 10.97 -3.94
C VAL A 119 15.81 10.15 -2.79
N GLN A 120 14.61 9.62 -2.98
CA GLN A 120 13.95 8.80 -1.96
C GLN A 120 12.94 7.81 -2.55
N TYR A 121 12.52 6.85 -1.74
CA TYR A 121 11.45 5.92 -2.10
C TYR A 121 10.09 6.50 -1.69
N VAL A 122 9.12 6.43 -2.58
CA VAL A 122 7.75 6.90 -2.36
C VAL A 122 6.74 5.86 -2.82
N GLN A 123 5.51 5.98 -2.34
CA GLN A 123 4.35 5.23 -2.84
C GLN A 123 3.54 6.12 -3.79
N LEU A 124 3.44 5.72 -5.06
CA LEU A 124 2.57 6.32 -6.05
C LEU A 124 1.21 5.63 -6.00
N ARG A 125 0.18 6.35 -5.58
CA ARG A 125 -1.19 5.86 -5.48
C ARG A 125 -2.03 6.46 -6.61
N TYR A 126 -2.70 5.57 -7.35
CA TYR A 126 -3.46 5.92 -8.56
C TYR A 126 -4.80 5.17 -8.63
N LEU A 127 -5.68 5.66 -9.49
CA LEU A 127 -7.01 5.10 -9.74
C LEU A 127 -6.99 4.28 -11.04
N PRO A 128 -7.22 2.95 -10.99
CA PRO A 128 -7.25 2.11 -12.20
C PRO A 128 -8.27 2.58 -13.25
N GLY A 129 -9.43 3.10 -12.83
CA GLY A 129 -10.42 3.63 -13.80
C GLY A 129 -9.91 4.82 -14.63
N LYS A 130 -8.94 5.61 -14.12
CA LYS A 130 -8.31 6.71 -14.88
C LYS A 130 -7.22 6.19 -15.83
N LEU A 131 -6.55 5.07 -15.48
CA LEU A 131 -5.65 4.34 -16.36
C LEU A 131 -6.38 3.82 -17.62
N ASP A 132 -7.63 3.37 -17.46
CA ASP A 132 -8.50 2.93 -18.56
C ASP A 132 -8.99 4.06 -19.46
N ALA A 133 -9.19 5.26 -18.90
CA ALA A 133 -9.59 6.43 -19.68
C ALA A 133 -8.44 7.00 -20.52
N HIS A 134 -7.19 6.94 -20.05
CA HIS A 134 -6.03 7.48 -20.77
C HIS A 134 -5.76 6.79 -22.13
N HIS A 135 -6.29 5.58 -22.34
CA HIS A 135 -6.06 4.80 -23.57
C HIS A 135 -7.27 4.80 -24.52
N ARG A 136 -8.35 5.53 -24.20
CA ARG A 136 -9.49 5.74 -25.08
C ARG A 136 -9.38 7.12 -25.71
#